data_AF-A0A1I4EUE4-F1
#
_entry.id   AF-A0A1I4EUE4-F1
#
_cell.length_a   1.000
_cell.length_b   1.000
_cell.length_c   1.000
_cell.angle_alpha   90.00
_cell.angle_beta   90.00
_cell.angle_gamma   90.00
#
_symmetry.space_group_name_H-M   'P 1'
#
loop_
_entity.id
_entity.type
_entity.pdbx_description
1 polymer ?
#
loop_
_entity_poly.entity_id
_entity_poly.type
_entity_poly.pdbx_seq_one_letter_code
_entity_poly.pdbx_strand_id
1 'polypeptide(L)'
;MPMLSDYPGDKILVGCIRCGMRRQYDKAAMLKAGDDRTLAMLLDEIVRRSGCVKVDNVNIYDRCGAKYEDLLELLKAARRHR
;
A
#
# COMPACT_ATOMS: atom_id res chain seq x y z
N MET A 1 4.95 11.69 5.90
CA MET A 1 4.18 10.61 5.24
C MET A 1 4.52 9.32 5.96
N PRO A 2 3.56 8.41 6.23
CA PRO A 2 3.83 7.19 6.98
C PRO A 2 4.78 6.25 6.21
N MET A 3 5.73 5.68 6.94
CA MET A 3 6.72 4.74 6.40
C MET A 3 6.26 3.29 6.52
N LEU A 4 6.93 2.39 5.82
CA LEU A 4 6.72 0.96 5.92
C LEU A 4 7.06 0.47 7.34
N SER A 5 8.12 0.98 7.95
CA SER A 5 8.50 0.72 9.34
C SER A 5 7.41 1.10 10.35
N ASP A 6 6.60 2.13 10.06
CA ASP A 6 5.48 2.59 10.90
C ASP A 6 4.20 1.74 10.74
N TYR A 7 4.16 0.79 9.81
CA TYR A 7 2.98 -0.04 9.60
C TYR A 7 2.69 -0.87 10.88
N PRO A 8 1.48 -0.80 11.46
CA PRO A 8 1.19 -1.33 12.79
C PRO A 8 1.13 -2.86 12.86
N GLY A 9 0.92 -3.54 11.71
CA GLY A 9 0.90 -4.99 11.62
C GLY A 9 2.16 -5.60 11.00
N ASP A 10 2.40 -6.87 11.29
CA ASP A 10 3.47 -7.65 10.64
C ASP A 10 3.10 -8.10 9.22
N LYS A 11 1.79 -8.09 8.91
CA LYS A 11 1.25 -8.42 7.60
C LYS A 11 0.63 -7.18 6.97
N ILE A 12 0.97 -6.95 5.72
CA ILE A 12 0.49 -5.84 4.92
C ILE A 12 -0.54 -6.38 3.95
N LEU A 13 -1.79 -5.98 4.13
CA LEU A 13 -2.90 -6.37 3.28
C LEU A 13 -3.23 -5.24 2.32
N VAL A 14 -3.17 -5.53 1.02
CA VAL A 14 -3.54 -4.58 -0.03
C VAL A 14 -4.67 -5.19 -0.85
N GLY A 15 -5.76 -4.44 -0.96
CA GLY A 15 -6.95 -4.85 -1.68
C GLY A 15 -7.43 -3.79 -2.65
N CYS A 16 -7.99 -4.21 -3.78
CA CYS A 16 -8.74 -3.39 -4.70
C CYS A 16 -10.06 -4.07 -5.04
N ILE A 17 -11.17 -3.50 -4.55
CA ILE A 17 -12.52 -4.03 -4.80
C ILE A 17 -12.89 -3.94 -6.29
N ARG A 18 -12.35 -2.96 -7.03
CA ARG A 18 -12.73 -2.74 -8.43
C ARG A 18 -12.22 -3.84 -9.37
N CYS A 19 -10.97 -4.27 -9.23
CA CYS A 19 -10.38 -5.31 -10.07
C CYS A 19 -10.24 -6.67 -9.35
N GLY A 20 -10.67 -6.78 -8.10
CA GLY A 20 -10.57 -8.00 -7.29
C GLY A 20 -9.15 -8.31 -6.79
N MET A 21 -8.17 -7.43 -7.01
CA MET A 21 -6.80 -7.65 -6.55
C MET A 21 -6.77 -7.70 -5.02
N ARG A 22 -6.20 -8.77 -4.47
CA ARG A 22 -5.90 -8.90 -3.05
C ARG A 22 -4.52 -9.53 -2.88
N ARG A 23 -3.67 -8.88 -2.08
CA ARG A 23 -2.31 -9.32 -1.80
C ARG A 23 -1.99 -9.17 -0.33
N GLN A 24 -1.23 -10.12 0.18
CA GLN A 24 -0.70 -10.13 1.53
C GLN A 24 0.81 -10.24 1.47
N TYR A 25 1.49 -9.39 2.22
CA TYR A 25 2.95 -9.37 2.29
C TYR A 25 3.41 -9.38 3.74
N ASP A 26 4.60 -9.93 3.97
CA ASP A 26 5.28 -9.82 5.25
C ASP A 26 6.07 -8.51 5.32
N LYS A 27 5.86 -7.72 6.38
CA LYS A 27 6.50 -6.42 6.57
C LYS A 27 8.01 -6.54 6.66
N ALA A 28 8.52 -7.50 7.43
CA ALA A 28 9.97 -7.68 7.60
C ALA A 28 10.63 -8.12 6.29
N ALA A 29 9.97 -9.01 5.54
CA ALA A 29 10.44 -9.40 4.21
C ALA A 29 10.45 -8.21 3.23
N MET A 30 9.45 -7.35 3.28
CA MET A 30 9.38 -6.14 2.44
C MET A 30 10.46 -5.13 2.78
N LEU A 31 10.71 -4.90 4.08
CA LEU A 31 11.81 -4.04 4.55
C LEU A 31 13.17 -4.58 4.10
N LYS A 32 13.39 -5.89 4.23
CA LYS A 32 14.63 -6.53 3.80
C LYS A 32 14.84 -6.46 2.28
N ALA A 33 13.76 -6.47 1.50
CA ALA A 33 13.82 -6.53 0.05
C ALA A 33 13.98 -5.15 -0.63
N GLY A 34 13.55 -4.06 0.01
CA GLY A 34 13.50 -2.75 -0.64
C GLY A 34 13.62 -1.56 0.32
N ASP A 35 14.21 -1.80 1.49
CA ASP A 35 14.41 -0.84 2.57
C ASP A 35 13.11 -0.18 3.07
N ASP A 36 13.27 0.79 3.99
CA ASP A 36 12.16 1.58 4.49
C ASP A 36 11.76 2.65 3.47
N ARG A 37 10.52 2.57 3.02
CA ARG A 37 9.94 3.43 2.00
C ARG A 37 8.56 3.86 2.41
N THR A 38 8.10 4.97 1.83
CA THR A 38 6.76 5.47 2.15
C THR A 38 5.69 4.46 1.74
N LEU A 39 4.62 4.37 2.54
CA LEU A 39 3.47 3.52 2.19
C LEU A 39 2.81 3.94 0.87
N ALA A 40 2.94 5.20 0.47
CA ALA A 40 2.47 5.67 -0.82
C ALA A 40 3.25 5.03 -1.97
N MET A 41 4.59 5.05 -1.92
CA MET A 41 5.47 4.45 -2.93
C MET A 41 5.29 2.93 -2.99
N LEU A 42 5.24 2.27 -1.82
CA LEU A 42 5.03 0.82 -1.74
C LEU A 42 3.72 0.41 -2.45
N LEU A 43 2.64 1.18 -2.23
CA LEU A 43 1.36 0.90 -2.86
C LEU A 43 1.42 1.07 -4.39
N ASP A 44 2.13 2.07 -4.91
CA ASP A 44 2.34 2.23 -6.35
C ASP A 44 3.10 1.05 -6.96
N GLU A 45 4.16 0.58 -6.30
CA GLU A 45 4.92 -0.58 -6.75
C GLU A 45 4.07 -1.85 -6.80
N ILE A 46 3.29 -2.11 -5.75
CA ILE A 46 2.39 -3.27 -5.67
C ILE A 46 1.36 -3.22 -6.80
N VAL A 47 0.76 -2.05 -7.02
CA VAL A 47 -0.27 -1.84 -8.05
C VAL A 47 0.30 -2.06 -9.44
N ARG A 48 1.49 -1.51 -9.73
CA ARG A 48 2.20 -1.68 -11.01
C ARG A 48 2.52 -3.15 -11.28
N ARG A 49 3.03 -3.88 -10.29
CA ARG A 49 3.40 -5.31 -10.44
C ARG A 49 2.20 -6.24 -10.52
N SER A 50 1.09 -5.91 -9.87
CA SER A 50 -0.09 -6.78 -9.79
C SER A 50 -1.04 -6.63 -10.98
N GLY A 51 -0.70 -5.81 -11.98
CA GLY A 51 -1.60 -5.52 -13.09
C GLY A 51 -2.85 -4.72 -12.68
N CYS A 52 -2.84 -4.09 -11.51
CA CYS A 52 -3.92 -3.23 -11.02
C CYS A 52 -3.82 -1.81 -11.66
N VAL A 53 -3.42 -1.78 -12.93
CA VAL A 53 -3.17 -0.56 -13.71
C VAL A 53 -4.50 -0.02 -14.23
N LYS A 54 -4.62 1.30 -14.32
CA LYS A 54 -5.89 2.01 -14.37
C LYS A 54 -6.70 1.79 -15.67
N VAL A 55 -8.03 1.84 -15.49
CA VAL A 55 -9.07 2.11 -16.49
C VAL A 55 -8.83 3.48 -17.15
N ASP A 56 -9.01 3.55 -18.46
CA ASP A 56 -8.85 4.67 -19.41
C ASP A 56 -9.22 6.09 -18.90
N ASN A 57 -8.38 6.72 -18.07
CA ASN A 57 -8.48 8.16 -17.83
C ASN A 57 -7.11 8.79 -17.55
N VAL A 58 -6.94 10.03 -18.03
CA VAL A 58 -5.69 10.74 -18.34
C VAL A 58 -4.86 11.14 -17.09
N ASN A 59 -5.22 10.65 -15.91
CA ASN A 59 -4.54 10.99 -14.66
C ASN A 59 -3.60 9.86 -14.20
N ILE A 60 -2.30 10.07 -14.39
CA ILE A 60 -1.21 9.14 -14.03
C ILE A 60 -1.08 8.84 -12.52
N TYR A 61 -1.73 9.62 -11.65
CA TYR A 61 -1.74 9.41 -10.19
C TYR A 61 -2.88 8.51 -9.72
N ASP A 62 -3.74 8.11 -10.63
CA ASP A 62 -5.06 7.68 -10.26
C ASP A 62 -5.03 6.14 -10.24
N ARG A 63 -5.01 5.53 -9.07
CA ARG A 63 -4.99 4.05 -8.93
C ARG A 63 -6.36 3.45 -9.33
N CYS A 64 -6.43 2.17 -9.72
CA CYS A 64 -7.74 1.50 -9.96
C CYS A 64 -8.67 1.63 -8.73
N GLY A 65 -8.08 1.70 -7.54
CA GLY A 65 -8.76 1.84 -6.25
C GLY A 65 -8.09 0.99 -5.17
N ALA A 66 -6.83 0.60 -5.37
CA ALA A 66 -6.08 -0.19 -4.42
C ALA A 66 -5.79 0.62 -3.16
N LYS A 67 -6.03 0.00 -2.02
CA LYS A 67 -5.78 0.57 -0.69
C LYS A 67 -5.25 -0.52 0.24
N TYR A 68 -4.59 -0.09 1.30
CA TYR A 68 -4.35 -0.96 2.44
C TYR A 68 -5.70 -1.34 3.06
N GLU A 69 -5.92 -2.61 3.38
CA GLU A 69 -7.18 -3.04 3.99
C GLU A 69 -7.31 -2.45 5.40
N ASP A 70 -6.19 -2.32 6.12
CA ASP A 70 -6.10 -1.73 7.47
C ASP A 70 -5.91 -0.21 7.45
N LEU A 71 -6.37 0.48 6.41
CA LEU A 71 -6.13 1.92 6.20
C LEU A 71 -6.53 2.78 7.41
N LEU A 72 -7.61 2.42 8.11
CA LEU A 72 -8.06 3.13 9.31
C LEU A 72 -7.04 3.03 10.46
N GLU A 73 -6.44 1.86 10.66
CA GLU A 73 -5.42 1.65 11.70
C GLU A 73 -4.11 2.34 11.32
N LEU A 74 -3.76 2.38 10.03
CA LEU A 74 -2.62 3.15 9.53
C LEU A 74 -2.78 4.65 9.80
N LEU A 75 -3.95 5.21 9.55
CA LEU A 75 -4.21 6.63 9.79
C LEU A 75 -4.20 6.98 11.29
N LYS A 76 -4.63 6.07 12.16
CA LYS A 76 -4.54 6.24 13.62
C LYS A 76 -3.09 6.18 14.11
N ALA A 77 -2.30 5.23 13.61
CA ALA A 77 -0.87 5.11 13.93
C ALA A 77 -0.08 6.34 13.48
N ALA A 78 -0.31 6.83 12.26
CA ALA A 78 0.36 8.01 11.72
C ALA A 78 0.07 9.31 12.50
N ARG A 79 -1.09 9.40 13.17
CA ARG A 79 -1.44 10.55 14.03
C ARG A 79 -0.76 10.53 15.39
N ARG A 80 -0.28 9.38 15.89
CA ARG A 80 0.39 9.28 17.20
C ARG A 80 1.85 9.75 17.17
N HIS A 81 2.45 9.86 16.00
CA HIS A 81 3.85 10.28 15.81
C HIS A 81 4.00 11.78 15.47
N ARG A 82 2.98 12.60 15.73
CA ARG A 82 3.00 14.06 15.49
C ARG A 82 2.94 14.84 16.78
#